data_AF-A0A919XNM3-F1
#
_entry.id   AF-A0A919XNM3-F1
#
_cell.length_a   1.000
_cell.length_b   1.000
_cell.length_c   1.000
_cell.angle_alpha   90.00
_cell.angle_beta   90.00
_cell.angle_gamma   90.00
#
_symmetry.space_group_name_H-M   'P 1'
#
loop_
_entity.id
_entity.type
_entity.pdbx_description
1 polymer ?
#
loop_
_entity_poly.entity_id
_entity_poly.type
_entity_poly.pdbx_seq_one_letter_code
_entity_poly.pdbx_strand_id
1 'polypeptide(L)'
;MERKDVISLMKLITNVYQNFEVEDPIKIDVWHAVLQETSVEQAQVNLMEHFRTNRFPPTPADLIRAEQNQPLSIYEIQRIENERQELELKEYHEREEVKPMPEHIARRLEQVFAGLRVNQDES
;
A
#
# COMPACT_ATOMS: atom_id res chain seq x y z
N MET A 1 -23.09 -14.17 5.42
CA MET A 1 -23.10 -15.06 6.62
C MET A 1 -24.33 -14.79 7.48
N GLU A 2 -24.67 -15.69 8.41
CA GLU A 2 -25.85 -15.54 9.28
C GLU A 2 -25.57 -14.61 10.47
N ARG A 3 -26.63 -14.02 11.05
CA ARG A 3 -26.52 -13.13 12.23
C ARG A 3 -25.79 -13.77 13.42
N LYS A 4 -25.98 -15.08 13.64
CA LYS A 4 -25.29 -15.84 14.69
C LYS A 4 -23.77 -15.89 14.49
N ASP A 5 -23.31 -15.89 13.24
CA ASP A 5 -21.89 -15.97 12.89
C ASP A 5 -21.24 -14.62 13.15
N VAL A 6 -21.93 -13.52 12.80
CA VAL A 6 -21.51 -12.15 13.11
C VAL A 6 -21.34 -11.93 14.61
N ILE A 7 -22.31 -12.39 15.41
CA ILE A 7 -22.22 -12.30 16.88
C ILE A 7 -21.00 -13.07 17.39
N SER A 8 -20.73 -14.24 16.83
CA SER A 8 -19.55 -15.05 17.18
C SER A 8 -18.25 -14.31 16.84
N LEU A 9 -18.14 -13.69 15.66
CA LEU A 9 -16.99 -12.88 15.26
C LEU A 9 -16.79 -11.66 16.17
N MET A 10 -17.87 -10.95 16.49
CA MET A 10 -17.83 -9.79 17.40
C MET A 10 -17.38 -10.17 18.81
N LYS A 11 -17.80 -11.35 19.32
CA LYS A 11 -17.29 -11.89 20.59
C LYS A 11 -15.81 -12.27 20.54
N LEU A 12 -15.29 -12.70 19.40
CA LEU A 12 -13.83 -12.89 19.27
C LEU A 12 -13.10 -11.55 19.39
N ILE A 13 -13.64 -10.49 18.78
CA ILE A 13 -13.09 -9.14 18.87
C ILE A 13 -13.06 -8.64 20.32
N THR A 14 -14.10 -8.86 21.14
CA THR A 14 -14.11 -8.44 22.55
C THR A 14 -13.03 -9.11 23.40
N ASN A 15 -12.63 -10.34 23.06
CA ASN A 15 -11.59 -11.06 23.79
C ASN A 15 -10.19 -10.48 23.54
N VAL A 16 -10.00 -9.80 22.41
CA VAL A 16 -8.71 -9.18 22.03
C VAL A 16 -8.71 -7.69 22.39
N TYR A 17 -9.81 -7.00 22.14
CA TYR A 17 -9.93 -5.55 22.34
C TYR A 17 -10.94 -5.23 23.44
N GLN A 18 -10.42 -4.86 24.62
CA GLN A 18 -11.22 -4.57 25.81
C GLN A 18 -12.24 -3.44 25.63
N ASN A 19 -11.97 -2.50 24.72
CA ASN A 19 -12.84 -1.35 24.46
C ASN A 19 -13.91 -1.63 23.39
N PHE A 20 -14.01 -2.86 22.89
CA PHE A 20 -15.01 -3.21 21.88
C PHE A 20 -16.27 -3.74 22.56
N GLU A 21 -17.41 -3.09 22.33
CA GLU A 21 -18.71 -3.51 22.87
C GLU A 21 -19.60 -4.15 21.78
N VAL A 22 -20.32 -5.21 22.13
CA VAL A 22 -21.18 -6.01 21.21
C VAL A 22 -22.65 -5.94 21.59
N GLU A 23 -22.98 -5.38 22.75
CA GLU A 23 -24.34 -5.41 23.31
C GLU A 23 -25.34 -4.55 22.53
N ASP A 24 -24.87 -3.62 21.69
CA ASP A 24 -25.72 -2.78 20.85
C ASP A 24 -26.33 -3.59 19.68
N PRO A 25 -27.67 -3.80 19.66
CA PRO A 25 -28.33 -4.53 18.58
C PRO A 25 -28.18 -3.86 17.22
N ILE A 26 -28.15 -2.52 17.17
CA ILE A 26 -28.01 -1.76 15.92
C ILE A 26 -26.64 -2.04 15.30
N LYS A 27 -25.60 -2.11 16.14
CA LYS A 27 -24.25 -2.45 15.71
C LYS A 27 -24.17 -3.85 15.10
N ILE A 28 -24.83 -4.84 15.72
CA ILE A 28 -24.90 -6.20 15.19
C ILE A 28 -25.60 -6.21 13.82
N ASP A 29 -26.70 -5.47 13.68
CA ASP A 29 -27.47 -5.45 12.44
C ASP A 29 -26.70 -4.75 11.30
N VAL A 30 -25.94 -3.69 11.60
CA VAL A 30 -25.02 -3.05 10.64
C VAL A 30 -23.92 -4.03 10.22
N TRP A 31 -23.27 -4.71 11.17
CA TRP A 31 -22.24 -5.70 10.85
C TRP A 31 -22.80 -6.85 10.00
N HIS A 32 -24.02 -7.31 10.29
CA HIS A 32 -24.69 -8.33 9.51
C HIS A 32 -25.00 -7.87 8.09
N ALA A 33 -25.51 -6.64 7.91
CA ALA A 33 -25.76 -6.08 6.60
C ALA A 33 -24.47 -5.96 5.76
N VAL A 34 -23.37 -5.55 6.39
CA VAL A 34 -22.07 -5.39 5.71
C VAL A 34 -21.42 -6.74 5.36
N LEU A 35 -21.50 -7.72 6.26
CA LEU A 35 -20.86 -9.03 6.09
C LEU A 35 -21.75 -10.08 5.39
N GLN A 36 -22.94 -9.70 4.92
CA GLN A 36 -23.92 -10.64 4.36
C GLN A 36 -23.36 -11.48 3.20
N GLU A 37 -22.50 -10.89 2.36
CA GLU A 37 -21.90 -11.53 1.18
C GLU A 37 -20.57 -12.23 1.48
N THR A 38 -20.02 -12.06 2.69
CA THR A 38 -18.74 -12.66 3.08
C THR A 38 -18.98 -14.03 3.73
N SER A 39 -18.12 -15.01 3.40
CA SER A 39 -18.16 -16.33 4.05
C SER A 39 -17.56 -16.25 5.46
N VAL A 40 -18.04 -17.11 6.37
CA VAL A 40 -17.55 -17.14 7.76
C VAL A 40 -16.06 -17.46 7.81
N GLU A 41 -15.61 -18.41 6.99
CA GLU A 41 -14.21 -18.82 6.88
C GLU A 41 -13.32 -17.66 6.45
N GLN A 42 -13.71 -16.91 5.42
CA GLN A 42 -12.95 -15.75 4.95
C GLN A 42 -12.86 -14.66 6.02
N ALA A 43 -13.98 -14.35 6.67
CA ALA A 43 -14.03 -13.36 7.72
C ALA A 43 -13.15 -13.75 8.93
N GLN A 44 -13.11 -15.04 9.29
CA GLN A 44 -12.24 -15.54 10.35
C GLN A 44 -10.76 -15.42 9.99
N VAL A 45 -10.36 -15.77 8.76
CA VAL A 45 -8.97 -15.63 8.29
C VAL A 45 -8.54 -14.17 8.37
N ASN A 46 -9.37 -13.25 7.84
CA ASN A 46 -9.08 -11.82 7.84
C ASN A 46 -9.01 -11.26 9.27
N LEU A 47 -9.92 -11.69 10.14
CA LEU A 47 -9.95 -11.29 11.55
C LEU A 47 -8.68 -11.74 12.29
N MET A 48 -8.23 -12.98 12.07
CA MET A 48 -7.02 -13.49 12.71
C MET A 48 -5.76 -12.77 12.22
N GLU A 49 -5.72 -12.37 10.95
CA GLU A 49 -4.63 -11.55 10.43
C GLU A 49 -4.64 -10.16 11.06
N HIS A 50 -5.80 -9.51 11.12
CA HIS A 50 -5.96 -8.20 11.75
C HIS A 50 -5.50 -8.19 13.21
N PHE A 51 -5.79 -9.25 13.97
CA PHE A 51 -5.33 -9.38 15.35
C PHE A 51 -3.80 -9.39 15.49
N ARG A 52 -3.06 -9.83 14.47
CA ARG A 52 -1.58 -9.87 14.49
C ARG A 52 -0.96 -8.55 14.06
N THR A 53 -1.61 -7.83 13.15
CA THR A 53 -1.03 -6.65 12.49
C THR A 53 -1.53 -5.33 13.06
N ASN A 54 -2.70 -5.30 13.70
CA ASN A 54 -3.38 -4.06 14.07
C ASN A 54 -3.67 -3.94 15.57
N ARG A 55 -3.24 -2.81 16.14
CA ARG A 55 -3.47 -2.45 17.56
C ARG A 55 -4.92 -2.02 17.84
N PHE A 56 -5.65 -1.57 16.82
CA PHE A 56 -7.00 -1.04 16.97
C PHE A 56 -8.07 -2.07 16.58
N PRO A 57 -9.26 -2.03 17.22
CA PRO A 57 -10.35 -2.94 16.88
C PRO A 57 -10.72 -2.85 15.39
N PRO A 58 -11.02 -3.97 14.72
CA PRO A 58 -11.45 -3.96 13.34
C PRO A 58 -12.86 -3.37 13.19
N THR A 59 -13.08 -2.83 12.01
CA THR A 59 -14.38 -2.52 11.42
C THR A 59 -14.87 -3.73 10.62
N PRO A 60 -16.17 -3.83 10.24
CA PRO A 60 -16.61 -4.93 9.41
C PRO A 60 -15.99 -4.92 8.00
N ALA A 61 -15.47 -3.78 7.53
CA ALA A 61 -14.76 -3.69 6.25
C ALA A 61 -13.43 -4.47 6.26
N ASP A 62 -12.72 -4.47 7.38
CA ASP A 62 -11.45 -5.19 7.56
C ASP A 62 -11.64 -6.71 7.47
N LEU A 63 -12.85 -7.21 7.73
CA LEU A 63 -13.19 -8.63 7.62
C LEU A 63 -13.61 -9.02 6.20
N ILE A 64 -13.95 -8.05 5.33
CA ILE A 64 -14.25 -8.29 3.91
C ILE A 64 -12.94 -8.35 3.12
N ARG A 65 -12.09 -7.35 3.31
CA ARG A 65 -10.81 -7.21 2.62
C ARG A 65 -9.69 -7.52 3.61
N ALA A 66 -9.12 -8.72 3.54
CA ALA A 66 -7.72 -8.86 3.92
C ALA A 66 -6.94 -7.97 2.94
N GLU A 67 -6.57 -6.77 3.38
CA GLU A 67 -5.67 -5.88 2.68
C GLU A 67 -4.27 -6.53 2.66
N GLN A 68 -4.11 -7.59 1.89
CA GLN A 68 -2.80 -8.07 1.47
C GLN A 68 -2.47 -7.61 0.05
N ASN A 69 -3.38 -6.88 -0.62
CA ASN A 69 -3.16 -6.33 -1.97
C ASN A 69 -3.94 -5.02 -2.17
N GLN A 70 -3.76 -4.02 -1.30
CA GLN A 70 -3.97 -2.65 -1.76
C GLN A 70 -2.93 -2.43 -2.87
N PRO A 71 -3.34 -2.21 -4.13
CA PRO A 71 -2.36 -1.93 -5.19
C PRO A 71 -1.59 -0.68 -4.77
N LEU A 72 -0.25 -0.76 -4.85
CA LEU A 72 0.62 0.37 -4.58
C LEU A 72 0.11 1.59 -5.35
N SER A 73 0.14 2.75 -4.71
CA SER A 73 -0.12 4.01 -5.39
C SER A 73 0.86 4.19 -6.54
N ILE A 74 0.44 4.87 -7.62
CA ILE A 74 1.32 5.19 -8.76
C ILE A 74 2.62 5.86 -8.29
N TYR A 75 2.54 6.72 -7.26
CA TYR A 75 3.71 7.38 -6.68
C TYR A 75 4.65 6.40 -5.96
N GLU A 76 4.12 5.38 -5.31
CA GLU A 76 4.92 4.36 -4.62
C GLU A 76 5.62 3.46 -5.62
N ILE A 77 4.92 3.07 -6.69
CA ILE A 77 5.49 2.32 -7.80
C ILE A 77 6.66 3.11 -8.41
N GLN A 78 6.46 4.39 -8.72
CA GLN A 78 7.48 5.24 -9.31
C GLN A 78 8.70 5.42 -8.38
N ARG A 79 8.48 5.56 -7.07
CA ARG A 79 9.58 5.63 -6.10
C ARG A 79 10.42 4.35 -6.12
N ILE A 80 9.78 3.18 -6.08
CA ILE A 80 10.47 1.88 -6.09
C ILE A 80 11.26 1.68 -7.39
N GLU A 81 10.68 2.04 -8.54
CA GLU A 81 11.35 1.96 -9.83
C GLU A 81 12.62 2.84 -9.88
N ASN A 82 12.52 4.09 -9.39
CA ASN A 82 13.66 5.00 -9.34
C ASN A 82 14.77 4.47 -8.42
N GLU A 83 14.43 4.02 -7.21
CA GLU A 83 15.39 3.43 -6.27
C GLU A 83 16.11 2.23 -6.89
N ARG A 84 15.38 1.38 -7.62
CA ARG A 84 15.94 0.22 -8.32
C ARG A 84 16.91 0.64 -9.42
N GLN A 85 16.56 1.64 -10.23
CA GLN A 85 17.43 2.15 -11.30
C GLN A 85 18.72 2.77 -10.72
N GLU A 86 18.62 3.50 -9.61
CA GLU A 86 19.81 4.06 -8.95
C GLU A 86 20.76 2.96 -8.44
N LEU A 87 20.21 1.88 -7.87
CA LEU A 87 21.01 0.75 -7.41
C LEU A 87 21.68 0.02 -8.58
N GLU A 88 20.96 -0.20 -9.68
CA GLU A 88 21.51 -0.79 -10.90
C GLU A 88 22.64 0.06 -11.48
N LEU A 89 22.48 1.39 -11.51
CA LEU A 89 23.52 2.30 -11.97
C LEU A 89 24.76 2.26 -11.04
N LYS A 90 24.57 2.18 -9.72
CA LYS A 90 25.66 2.03 -8.76
C LYS A 90 26.41 0.71 -8.99
N GLU A 91 25.70 -0.40 -9.14
CA GLU A 91 26.29 -1.72 -9.40
C GLU A 91 27.08 -1.73 -10.72
N TYR A 92 26.56 -1.10 -11.77
CA TYR A 92 27.26 -0.92 -13.04
C TYR A 92 28.56 -0.13 -12.86
N HIS A 93 28.52 1.00 -12.15
CA HIS A 93 29.71 1.82 -11.87
C HIS A 93 30.77 1.11 -10.99
N GLU A 94 30.34 0.20 -10.12
CA GLU A 94 31.26 -0.61 -9.30
C GLU A 94 31.93 -1.73 -10.10
N ARG A 95 31.23 -2.32 -11.08
CA ARG A 95 31.70 -3.49 -11.83
C ARG A 95 32.41 -3.16 -13.13
N GLU A 96 32.08 -2.04 -13.75
CA GLU A 96 32.60 -1.66 -15.06
C GLU A 96 33.40 -0.36 -15.01
N GLU A 97 34.50 -0.29 -15.77
CA GLU A 97 35.20 0.97 -15.99
C GLU A 97 34.32 1.89 -16.84
N VAL A 98 33.74 2.90 -16.19
CA VAL A 98 32.94 3.93 -16.85
C VAL A 98 33.84 4.75 -17.78
N LYS A 99 33.78 4.46 -19.08
CA LYS A 99 34.49 5.24 -20.09
C LYS A 99 33.89 6.65 -20.16
N PRO A 100 34.72 7.68 -20.40
CA PRO A 100 34.20 9.03 -20.58
C PRO A 100 33.20 9.06 -21.73
N MET A 101 32.17 9.89 -21.58
CA MET A 101 31.15 10.10 -22.62
C MET A 101 31.83 10.44 -23.95
N PRO A 102 31.43 9.80 -25.08
CA PRO A 102 32.00 10.12 -26.38
C PRO A 102 31.89 11.61 -26.71
N GLU A 103 32.97 12.19 -27.24
CA GLU A 103 33.12 13.64 -27.40
C GLU A 103 32.03 14.30 -28.26
N HIS A 104 31.55 13.60 -29.28
CA HIS A 104 30.46 14.11 -30.14
C HIS A 104 29.11 14.15 -29.40
N ILE A 105 28.90 13.28 -28.41
CA ILE A 105 27.72 13.30 -27.54
C ILE A 105 27.86 14.42 -26.52
N ALA A 106 29.04 14.59 -25.91
CA ALA A 106 29.32 15.67 -24.96
C ALA A 106 29.05 17.05 -25.58
N ARG A 107 29.62 17.31 -26.77
CA ARG A 107 29.39 18.56 -27.52
C ARG A 107 27.92 18.80 -27.85
N ARG A 108 27.18 17.75 -28.23
CA ARG A 108 25.75 17.87 -28.53
C ARG A 108 24.94 18.26 -27.28
N LEU A 109 25.25 17.65 -26.13
CA LEU A 109 24.58 17.98 -24.87
C LEU A 109 24.89 19.41 -24.42
N GLU A 110 26.15 19.84 -24.50
CA GLU A 110 26.54 21.23 -24.19
C GLU A 110 25.75 22.24 -25.02
N GLN A 111 25.59 22.00 -26.31
CA GLN A 111 24.79 22.86 -27.20
C GLN A 111 23.32 22.93 -26.79
N VAL A 112 22.72 21.80 -26.41
CA VAL A 112 21.33 21.72 -25.94
C VAL A 112 21.16 22.49 -24.63
N PHE A 113 22.05 22.27 -23.65
CA PHE A 113 22.00 22.97 -22.37
C PHE A 113 22.27 24.47 -22.49
N ALA A 114 23.16 24.88 -23.41
CA ALA A 114 23.40 26.29 -23.73
C ALA A 114 22.13 26.95 -24.30
N GLY A 115 21.43 26.27 -25.22
CA GLY A 115 20.15 26.77 -25.77
C GLY A 115 19.03 26.89 -24.73
N LEU A 116 19.01 26.02 -23.72
CA LEU A 116 18.05 26.09 -22.60
C LEU A 116 18.30 27.26 -21.64
N ARG A 117 19.57 27.65 -21.44
CA ARG A 117 19.95 28.75 -20.53
C ARG A 117 19.64 30.14 -21.07
N VAL A 118 19.55 30.31 -22.39
CA VAL A 118 19.38 31.62 -23.04
C VAL A 118 17.94 32.18 -22.92
N ASN A 119 16.95 31.37 -22.53
CA ASN A 119 15.55 31.80 -22.42
C ASN A 119 15.15 32.38 -21.04
N GLN A 120 16.11 32.68 -20.15
CA GLN A 120 15.80 33.29 -18.84
C GLN A 120 15.87 34.82 -18.81
N ASP A 121 16.32 35.48 -19.89
CA ASP A 121 16.52 36.95 -19.95
C ASP A 121 15.58 37.67 -20.95
N GLU A 122 14.52 37.02 -21.44
CA GLU A 122 13.41 37.72 -22.12
C GLU A 122 12.22 37.91 -21.16
N SER A 123 12.30 38.91 -20.28
CA SER A 123 11.19 39.49 -19.52
C SER A 123 11.41 40.99 -19.31
#